data_AF-A0A967QBL6-F1
#
_entry.id   AF-A0A967QBL6-F1
#
_cell.length_a   1.000
_cell.length_b   1.000
_cell.length_c   1.000
_cell.angle_alpha   90.00
_cell.angle_beta   90.00
_cell.angle_gamma   90.00
#
_symmetry.space_group_name_H-M   'P 1'
#
loop_
_entity.id
_entity.type
_entity.pdbx_description
1 polymer ?
#
loop_
_entity_poly.entity_id
_entity_poly.type
_entity_poly.pdbx_seq_one_letter_code
_entity_poly.pdbx_strand_id
1 'polypeptide(L)' 'IATRAIKRMEVVDPYTIRFHTDGPYPLLANDLSIVNIMSRKASEGKSTEQLNAGDGLVGTGPYTFGEWRRG' A
#
# COMPACT_ATOMS: atom_id res chain seq x y z
N ILE A 1 -9.80 2.94 8.23
CA ILE A 1 -9.72 2.39 9.59
C ILE A 1 -8.26 2.05 9.88
N ALA A 2 -7.67 1.16 9.07
CA ALA A 2 -6.32 0.64 9.17
C ALA A 2 -5.18 1.60 9.56
N THR A 3 -5.20 2.86 9.09
CA THR A 3 -4.08 3.80 9.28
C THR A 3 -4.38 4.94 10.25
N ARG A 4 -5.61 5.03 10.80
CA ARG A 4 -6.05 6.21 11.58
C ARG A 4 -5.23 6.43 12.86
N ALA A 5 -4.76 5.36 13.49
CA ALA A 5 -3.98 5.43 14.73
C ALA A 5 -2.53 5.88 14.49
N ILE A 6 -2.02 5.81 13.25
CA ILE A 6 -0.65 6.18 12.91
C ILE A 6 -0.56 7.71 12.80
N LYS A 7 0.26 8.32 13.64
CA LYS A 7 0.58 9.76 13.60
C LYS A 7 1.76 10.08 12.69
N ARG A 8 2.72 9.15 12.60
CA ARG A 8 3.96 9.36 11.86
C ARG A 8 4.57 8.04 11.40
N MET A 9 5.26 8.12 10.27
CA MET A 9 6.06 7.02 9.72
C MET A 9 7.51 7.50 9.54
N GLU A 10 8.46 6.64 9.89
CA GLU A 10 9.88 6.84 9.63
C GLU A 10 10.41 5.67 8.80
N VAL A 11 11.14 5.96 7.73
CA VAL A 11 11.99 4.96 7.08
C VAL A 11 13.31 4.93 7.86
N VAL A 12 13.56 3.85 8.57
CA VAL A 12 14.76 3.71 9.42
C VAL A 12 15.94 3.24 8.57
N ASP A 13 15.69 2.32 7.66
CA ASP A 13 16.65 1.72 6.71
C ASP A 13 15.88 1.12 5.50
N PRO A 14 16.55 0.53 4.50
CA PRO A 14 15.89 0.01 3.29
C PRO A 14 14.78 -1.04 3.52
N TYR A 15 14.77 -1.73 4.66
CA TYR A 15 13.82 -2.82 4.93
C TYR A 15 13.00 -2.60 6.22
N THR A 16 13.14 -1.43 6.86
CA THR A 16 12.48 -1.14 8.14
C THR A 16 11.70 0.16 8.09
N ILE A 17 10.40 0.07 8.40
CA ILE A 17 9.53 1.23 8.64
C ILE A 17 9.11 1.22 10.10
N ARG A 18 9.24 2.36 10.78
CA ARG A 18 8.73 2.56 12.14
C ARG A 18 7.47 3.42 12.12
N PHE A 19 6.39 2.86 12.65
CA PHE A 19 5.11 3.54 12.84
C PHE A 19 5.01 4.09 14.26
N HIS A 20 4.57 5.34 14.40
CA HIS A 20 4.31 5.99 15.69
C HIS A 20 2.80 6.17 15.84
N THR A 21 2.23 5.63 16.91
CA THR A 21 0.77 5.70 17.20
C THR A 21 0.44 6.72 18.28
N ASP A 22 -0.82 7.16 18.33
CA ASP A 22 -1.36 8.09 19.36
C ASP A 22 -1.66 7.36 20.68
N GLY A 23 -0.67 6.65 21.23
CA GLY A 23 -0.80 5.76 22.40
C GLY A 23 -0.81 4.27 22.05
N PRO A 24 -0.96 3.38 23.04
CA PRO A 24 -0.96 1.93 22.84
C PRO A 24 -2.06 1.48 21.88
N TYR A 25 -1.69 0.74 20.83
CA TYR A 25 -2.65 0.23 19.84
C TYR A 25 -2.35 -1.23 19.44
N PRO A 26 -2.87 -2.21 20.18
CA PRO A 26 -2.51 -3.63 19.99
C PRO A 26 -3.05 -4.23 18.68
N LEU A 27 -4.08 -3.62 18.07
CA LEU A 27 -4.67 -4.08 16.81
C LEU A 27 -3.94 -3.56 15.56
N LEU A 28 -2.91 -2.73 15.71
CA LEU A 28 -2.21 -2.11 14.57
C LEU A 28 -1.78 -3.15 13.51
N ALA A 29 -1.24 -4.29 13.94
CA ALA A 29 -0.78 -5.33 13.01
C ALA A 29 -1.93 -5.97 12.22
N ASN A 30 -3.09 -6.17 12.86
CA ASN A 30 -4.29 -6.68 12.18
C ASN A 30 -4.79 -5.66 11.15
N ASP A 31 -4.84 -4.40 11.54
CA ASP A 31 -5.22 -3.29 10.67
C ASP A 31 -4.28 -3.12 9.47
N LEU A 32 -2.97 -3.27 9.67
CA LEU A 32 -1.99 -3.19 8.59
C LEU A 32 -2.02 -4.40 7.65
N SER A 33 -2.58 -5.55 8.08
CA SER A 33 -2.68 -6.74 7.22
C SER A 33 -3.57 -6.55 5.99
N ILE A 34 -4.47 -5.58 6.03
CA ILE A 34 -5.37 -5.23 4.91
C ILE A 34 -4.85 -4.03 4.10
N VAL A 35 -3.67 -3.50 4.42
CA VAL A 35 -3.02 -2.42 3.67
C VAL A 35 -2.08 -3.04 2.62
N ASN A 36 -2.51 -3.01 1.36
CA ASN A 36 -1.69 -3.48 0.25
C ASN A 36 -0.56 -2.49 -0.07
N ILE A 37 0.64 -3.00 -0.33
CA ILE A 37 1.81 -2.20 -0.66
C ILE A 37 1.95 -2.07 -2.18
N MET A 38 2.02 -0.83 -2.68
CA MET A 38 2.22 -0.52 -4.09
C MET A 38 3.69 -0.19 -4.40
N SER A 39 4.15 -0.56 -5.60
CA SER A 39 5.48 -0.20 -6.08
C SER A 39 5.54 1.29 -6.45
N ARG A 40 6.24 2.10 -5.63
CA ARG A 40 6.50 3.52 -5.95
C ARG A 40 7.06 3.70 -7.35
N LYS A 41 8.07 2.89 -7.72
CA LYS A 41 8.72 2.96 -9.04
C LYS A 41 7.73 2.80 -10.20
N ALA A 42 6.67 2.00 -10.03
CA ALA A 42 5.69 1.74 -11.07
C ALA A 42 4.49 2.69 -11.05
N SER A 43 4.07 3.16 -9.87
CA SER A 43 2.81 3.89 -9.69
C SER A 43 2.97 5.39 -9.44
N GLU A 44 4.16 5.89 -9.13
CA GLU A 44 4.37 7.31 -8.84
C GLU A 44 4.02 8.19 -10.06
N GLY A 45 3.16 9.19 -9.85
CA GLY A 45 2.66 10.06 -10.91
C GLY A 45 1.50 9.52 -11.75
N LYS A 46 1.05 8.27 -11.51
CA LYS A 46 -0.13 7.70 -12.20
C LYS A 46 -1.44 8.22 -11.59
N SER A 47 -2.42 8.53 -12.43
CA SER A 47 -3.77 8.85 -11.99
C SER A 47 -4.54 7.59 -11.57
N THR A 48 -5.64 7.78 -10.84
CA THR A 48 -6.56 6.69 -10.47
C THR A 48 -7.10 5.97 -11.71
N GLU A 49 -7.41 6.70 -12.78
CA GLU A 49 -7.90 6.15 -14.04
C GLU A 49 -6.83 5.29 -14.73
N GLN A 50 -5.57 5.73 -14.73
CA GLN A 50 -4.45 4.97 -15.29
C GLN A 50 -4.22 3.66 -14.52
N LEU A 51 -4.24 3.72 -13.18
CA LEU A 51 -4.15 2.54 -12.33
C LEU A 51 -5.31 1.56 -12.57
N ASN A 52 -6.53 2.09 -12.67
CA ASN A 52 -7.73 1.28 -12.97
C ASN A 52 -7.68 0.64 -14.37
N ALA A 53 -6.97 1.25 -15.31
CA ALA A 53 -6.73 0.71 -16.65
C ALA A 53 -5.57 -0.31 -16.71
N GLY A 54 -4.83 -0.51 -15.61
CA GLY A 54 -3.72 -1.46 -15.53
C GLY A 54 -2.32 -0.85 -15.57
N ASP A 55 -2.19 0.46 -15.81
CA ASP A 55 -0.89 1.13 -15.89
C ASP A 55 -0.29 1.30 -14.48
N GLY A 56 0.92 0.81 -14.27
CA GLY A 56 1.61 0.86 -12.98
C GLY A 56 1.22 -0.24 -11.98
N LEU A 57 0.44 -1.26 -12.40
CA LEU A 57 0.04 -2.38 -11.55
C LEU A 57 1.13 -3.47 -11.42
N VAL A 58 2.24 -3.12 -10.75
CA VAL A 58 3.30 -4.07 -10.39
C VAL A 58 3.14 -4.46 -8.91
N GLY A 59 2.54 -5.62 -8.67
CA GLY A 59 2.28 -6.18 -7.33
C GLY A 59 3.31 -7.23 -6.89
N THR A 60 3.14 -7.73 -5.66
CA THR A 60 4.01 -8.76 -5.04
C THR A 60 3.30 -10.13 -4.88
N GLY A 61 2.08 -10.26 -5.41
CA GLY A 61 1.28 -11.49 -5.32
C GLY A 61 1.63 -12.53 -6.39
N PRO A 62 0.99 -13.72 -6.35
CA PRO A 62 1.25 -14.81 -7.29
C PRO A 62 0.66 -14.59 -8.70
N TYR A 63 -0.14 -13.54 -8.89
CA TYR A 63 -0.78 -13.20 -10.16
C TYR A 63 -0.47 -11.75 -10.54
N THR A 64 -0.37 -11.51 -11.84
CA THR A 64 -0.21 -10.17 -12.43
C THR A 64 -1.48 -9.75 -13.15
N PHE A 65 -1.74 -8.44 -13.21
CA PHE A 65 -2.84 -7.92 -14.01
C PHE A 65 -2.61 -8.26 -15.49
N GLY A 66 -3.58 -8.91 -16.13
CA GLY A 66 -3.55 -9.21 -17.57
C GLY A 66 -4.28 -8.12 -18.34
N GLU A 67 -5.60 -8.05 -18.17
CA GLU A 67 -6.44 -7.04 -18.79
C GLU A 67 -7.77 -6.93 -18.03
N TRP A 68 -8.44 -5.78 -18.18
CA TRP A 68 -9.83 -5.61 -17.77
C TRP A 68 -10.70 -5.44 -19.02
N ARG A 69 -11.77 -6.23 -19.11
CA ARG A 69 -12.76 -6.14 -20.18
C ARG A 69 -14.12 -5.87 -19.56
N ARG A 70 -14.80 -4.84 -20.05
CA ARG A 70 -16.22 -4.62 -19.76
C ARG A 70 -17.02 -5.74 -20.42
N GLY A 71 -17.94 -6.34 -19.67
CA GLY A 71 -18.92 -7.30 -20.19
C GLY A 71 -19.94 -6.65 -21.11
#